data_AF-A0A943SIR3-F1
#
_entry.id   AF-A0A943SIR3-F1
#
_cell.length_a   1.000
_cell.length_b   1.000
_cell.length_c   1.000
_cell.angle_alpha   90.00
_cell.angle_beta   90.00
_cell.angle_gamma   90.00
#
_symmetry.space_group_name_H-M   'P 1'
#
loop_
_entity.id
_entity.type
_entity.pdbx_description
1 polymer ?
#
loop_
_entity_poly.entity_id
_entity_poly.type
_entity_poly.pdbx_seq_one_letter_code
_entity_poly.pdbx_strand_id
1 'polypeptide(L)'
;MEGTLSQPYLFAAAMYVGMLGAAVYFLLSWLGKILQKRAWQIVLDILYSLLALAAMAGMLYLVADLKVRGFYFVGVGLGFGIYCLGIKPALGCICKLLRPKRKSKSK
;
A
#
# COMPACT_ATOMS: atom_id res chain seq x y z
N MET A 1 8.17 30.89 -9.96
CA MET A 1 6.78 30.69 -10.40
C MET A 1 6.13 29.77 -9.38
N GLU A 2 5.49 30.34 -8.36
CA GLU A 2 4.77 29.59 -7.33
C GLU A 2 3.48 29.05 -7.94
N GLY A 3 3.59 27.92 -8.64
CA GLY A 3 2.44 27.16 -9.07
C GLY A 3 1.83 26.51 -7.85
N THR A 4 0.89 27.18 -7.20
CA THR A 4 -0.02 26.54 -6.23
C THR A 4 -0.67 25.36 -6.93
N LEU A 5 -0.17 24.15 -6.65
CA LEU A 5 -0.70 22.92 -7.18
C LEU A 5 -2.21 22.90 -6.89
N SER A 6 -3.05 22.73 -7.91
CA SER A 6 -4.48 22.81 -7.68
C SER A 6 -4.93 21.69 -6.75
N GLN A 7 -5.92 21.99 -5.90
CA GLN A 7 -6.47 21.09 -4.88
C GLN A 7 -6.72 19.63 -5.35
N PRO A 8 -7.19 19.36 -6.59
CA PRO A 8 -7.31 17.98 -7.08
C PRO A 8 -5.97 17.25 -7.27
N TYR A 9 -4.88 17.94 -7.63
CA TYR A 9 -3.56 17.30 -7.75
C TYR A 9 -2.99 16.90 -6.40
N LEU A 10 -3.17 17.74 -5.36
CA LEU A 10 -2.76 17.40 -4.00
C LEU A 10 -3.56 16.20 -3.46
N PHE A 11 -4.84 16.11 -3.83
CA PHE A 11 -5.67 14.96 -3.50
C PHE A 11 -5.22 13.69 -4.23
N ALA A 12 -4.94 13.78 -5.53
CA ALA A 12 -4.41 12.66 -6.30
C ALA A 12 -3.06 12.19 -5.73
N ALA A 13 -2.16 13.13 -5.37
CA ALA A 13 -0.91 12.81 -4.70
C ALA A 13 -1.14 12.06 -3.38
N ALA A 14 -2.09 12.52 -2.55
CA ALA A 14 -2.47 11.82 -1.32
C ALA A 14 -2.99 10.39 -1.60
N MET A 15 -3.78 10.20 -2.66
CA MET A 15 -4.21 8.86 -3.07
C MET A 15 -3.03 7.96 -3.49
N TYR A 16 -2.10 8.48 -4.30
CA TYR A 16 -0.91 7.73 -4.69
C TYR A 16 -0.04 7.35 -3.50
N VAL A 17 0.11 8.25 -2.52
CA VAL A 17 0.82 7.98 -1.26
C VAL A 17 0.14 6.85 -0.49
N GLY A 18 -1.19 6.87 -0.34
CA GLY A 18 -1.92 5.80 0.33
C GLY A 18 -1.78 4.45 -0.38
N MET A 19 -1.77 4.46 -1.71
CA MET A 19 -1.60 3.26 -2.53
C MET A 19 -0.18 2.68 -2.42
N LEU A 20 0.86 3.54 -2.47
CA LEU A 20 2.25 3.13 -2.27
C LEU A 20 2.49 2.63 -0.85
N GLY A 21 1.92 3.29 0.16
CA GLY A 21 1.99 2.85 1.55
C GLY A 21 1.40 1.45 1.74
N ALA A 22 0.24 1.19 1.13
CA ALA A 22 -0.37 -0.13 1.11
C ALA A 22 0.53 -1.17 0.41
N ALA A 23 1.14 -0.80 -0.71
CA ALA A 23 2.03 -1.69 -1.45
C ALA A 23 3.27 -2.10 -0.64
N VAL A 24 3.93 -1.13 -0.01
CA VAL A 24 5.10 -1.35 0.84
C VAL A 24 4.74 -2.21 2.06
N TYR A 25 3.61 -1.92 2.73
CA TYR A 25 3.12 -2.75 3.83
C TYR A 25 2.93 -4.21 3.42
N PHE A 26 2.30 -4.45 2.26
CA PHE A 26 2.07 -5.80 1.76
C PHE A 26 3.37 -6.52 1.36
N LEU A 27 4.32 -5.81 0.74
CA LEU A 27 5.65 -6.35 0.43
C LEU A 27 6.38 -6.78 1.70
N LEU A 28 6.40 -5.93 2.73
CA LEU A 28 7.05 -6.21 4.01
C LEU A 28 6.39 -7.37 4.75
N SER A 29 5.05 -7.39 4.82
CA SER A 29 4.30 -8.51 5.44
C SER A 29 4.50 -9.82 4.65
N TRP A 30 4.61 -9.76 3.32
CA TRP A 30 4.94 -10.93 2.49
C TRP A 30 6.36 -11.45 2.76
N LEU A 31 7.35 -10.56 2.81
CA LEU A 31 8.73 -10.90 3.18
C LEU A 31 8.80 -11.53 4.58
N GLY A 32 8.08 -10.96 5.56
CA GLY A 32 7.99 -11.51 6.91
C GLY A 32 7.39 -12.93 6.97
N LYS A 33 6.43 -13.24 6.10
CA LYS A 33 5.84 -14.59 5.99
C LYS A 33 6.79 -15.64 5.45
N ILE A 34 7.73 -15.26 4.57
CA ILE A 34 8.75 -16.17 4.03
C ILE A 34 9.81 -16.49 5.10
N LEU A 35 10.08 -15.54 6.00
CA LEU A 35 11.22 -15.59 6.91
C LEU A 35 10.94 -16.19 8.31
N GLN A 36 9.70 -16.20 8.85
CA GLN A 36 9.50 -16.49 10.28
C GLN A 36 8.30 -17.35 10.71
N LYS A 37 8.44 -18.01 11.87
CA LYS A 37 7.44 -18.84 12.55
C LYS A 37 6.23 -18.02 13.03
N ARG A 38 5.05 -18.66 12.99
CA ARG A 38 3.68 -18.12 13.17
C ARG A 38 3.47 -17.12 14.31
N ALA A 39 4.21 -17.20 15.42
CA ALA A 39 4.06 -16.31 16.58
C ALA A 39 4.72 -14.93 16.39
N TRP A 40 5.86 -14.86 15.71
CA TRP A 40 6.57 -13.59 15.49
C TRP A 40 5.95 -12.75 14.37
N GLN A 41 5.13 -13.39 13.53
CA GLN A 41 4.41 -12.72 12.45
C GLN A 41 3.42 -11.68 12.98
N ILE A 42 2.77 -11.91 14.12
CA ILE A 42 1.80 -10.96 14.69
C ILE A 42 2.51 -9.69 15.17
N VAL A 43 3.65 -9.84 15.85
CA VAL A 43 4.47 -8.72 16.33
C VAL A 43 5.01 -7.91 15.14
N LEU A 44 5.48 -8.59 14.10
CA LEU A 44 5.92 -7.94 12.87
C LEU A 44 4.78 -7.27 12.11
N ASP A 45 3.59 -7.87 12.02
CA ASP A 45 2.44 -7.23 11.37
C ASP A 45 2.00 -5.96 12.14
N ILE A 46 2.05 -5.97 13.47
CA ILE A 46 1.82 -4.76 14.29
C ILE A 46 2.92 -3.72 14.02
N LEU A 47 4.19 -4.13 13.99
CA LEU A 47 5.31 -3.23 13.73
C LEU A 47 5.25 -2.62 12.31
N TYR A 48 4.92 -3.43 11.31
CA TYR A 48 4.76 -2.99 9.92
C TYR A 48 3.55 -2.08 9.75
N SER A 49 2.45 -2.34 10.46
CA SER A 49 1.29 -1.45 10.41
C SER A 49 1.59 -0.11 11.07
N LEU A 50 2.34 -0.12 12.18
CA LEU A 50 2.84 1.12 12.81
C LEU A 50 3.80 1.88 11.88
N LEU A 51 4.72 1.19 11.21
CA LEU A 51 5.66 1.78 10.26
C LEU A 51 4.92 2.36 9.04
N ALA A 52 3.93 1.64 8.50
CA ALA A 52 3.11 2.10 7.39
C ALA A 52 2.29 3.34 7.79
N LEU A 53 1.75 3.36 9.01
CA LEU A 53 1.02 4.50 9.54
C LEU A 53 1.94 5.72 9.73
N ALA A 54 3.14 5.51 10.27
CA ALA A 54 4.17 6.54 10.40
C ALA A 54 4.65 7.06 9.03
N ALA A 55 4.86 6.17 8.05
CA ALA A 55 5.24 6.54 6.69
C ALA A 55 4.14 7.33 5.97
N MET A 56 2.87 6.93 6.14
CA MET A 56 1.73 7.68 5.59
C MET A 56 1.62 9.05 6.26
N ALA A 57 1.81 9.15 7.58
CA ALA A 57 1.83 10.43 8.29
C ALA A 57 2.99 11.34 7.83
N GLY A 58 4.20 10.79 7.67
CA GLY A 58 5.37 11.52 7.19
C GLY A 58 5.24 12.01 5.75
N MET A 59 4.67 11.18 4.85
CA MET A 59 4.38 11.59 3.47
C MET A 59 3.28 12.66 3.42
N LEU A 60 2.24 12.56 4.25
CA LEU A 60 1.23 13.62 4.40
C LEU A 60 1.85 14.93 4.86
N TYR A 61 2.81 14.86 5.79
CA TYR A 61 3.53 16.02 6.30
C TYR A 61 4.36 16.72 5.23
N LEU A 62 5.03 15.95 4.36
CA LEU A 62 5.83 16.46 3.23
C LEU A 62 4.96 17.03 2.10
N VAL A 63 3.87 16.36 1.74
CA VAL A 63 2.99 16.77 0.63
C VAL A 63 2.12 17.97 1.02
N ALA A 64 1.77 18.12 2.29
CA ALA A 64 0.88 19.16 2.76
C ALA A 64 1.57 20.48 3.15
N ASP A 65 2.91 20.59 3.02
CA ASP A 65 3.67 21.81 3.38
C ASP A 65 3.30 22.30 4.81
N LEU A 66 3.29 21.35 5.77
CA LEU A 66 2.79 21.51 7.15
C LEU A 66 1.29 21.86 7.35
N LYS A 67 0.50 22.05 6.29
CA LYS A 67 -0.95 22.33 6.37
C LYS A 67 -1.77 21.05 6.22
N VAL A 68 -1.77 20.23 7.27
CA VAL A 68 -2.55 18.99 7.33
C VAL A 68 -4.05 19.30 7.32
N ARG A 69 -4.71 19.09 6.18
CA ARG A 69 -6.18 19.17 6.06
C ARG A 69 -6.78 17.77 6.11
N GLY A 70 -7.91 17.63 6.80
CA GLY A 70 -8.68 16.37 6.92
C GLY A 70 -8.94 15.68 5.57
N PHE A 71 -9.10 16.47 4.51
CA PHE A 71 -9.32 16.00 3.15
C PHE A 71 -8.20 15.09 2.60
N TYR A 72 -6.95 15.29 3.00
CA TYR A 72 -5.83 14.45 2.57
C TYR A 72 -5.87 13.05 3.19
N PHE A 73 -6.39 12.92 4.42
CA PHE A 73 -6.59 11.60 5.03
C PHE A 73 -7.65 10.79 4.28
N VAL A 74 -8.69 11.44 3.75
CA VAL A 74 -9.68 10.79 2.90
C VAL A 74 -9.04 10.29 1.61
N GLY A 75 -8.18 11.11 0.98
CA GLY A 75 -7.41 10.72 -0.20
C GLY A 75 -6.50 9.51 0.06
N VAL A 76 -5.74 9.53 1.16
CA VAL A 76 -4.89 8.41 1.57
C VAL A 76 -5.70 7.15 1.85
N GLY A 77 -6.80 7.26 2.59
CA GLY A 77 -7.70 6.14 2.87
C GLY A 77 -8.30 5.54 1.59
N LEU A 78 -8.72 6.39 0.65
CA LEU A 78 -9.21 5.94 -0.67
C LEU A 78 -8.11 5.25 -1.48
N GLY A 79 -6.89 5.80 -1.51
CA GLY A 79 -5.75 5.18 -2.18
C GLY A 79 -5.41 3.81 -1.60
N PHE A 80 -5.43 3.68 -0.28
CA PHE A 80 -5.23 2.42 0.42
C PHE A 80 -6.35 1.41 0.11
N GLY A 81 -7.60 1.88 0.06
CA GLY A 81 -8.76 1.09 -0.33
C GLY A 81 -8.68 0.57 -1.76
N ILE A 82 -8.29 1.42 -2.71
CA ILE A 82 -8.06 1.05 -4.12
C ILE A 82 -6.99 -0.03 -4.22
N TYR A 83 -5.90 0.09 -3.45
CA TYR A 83 -4.87 -0.94 -3.43
C TYR A 83 -5.42 -2.28 -2.91
N CYS A 84 -6.16 -2.25 -1.81
CA CYS A 84 -6.69 -3.46 -1.17
C CYS A 84 -7.77 -4.17 -1.99
N LEU A 85 -8.70 -3.40 -2.60
CA LEU A 85 -9.88 -3.92 -3.29
C LEU A 85 -9.67 -4.06 -4.80
N GLY A 86 -8.78 -3.28 -5.41
CA GLY A 86 -8.52 -3.30 -6.85
C GLY A 86 -7.21 -3.99 -7.20
N ILE A 87 -6.10 -3.41 -6.75
CA ILE A 87 -4.75 -3.81 -7.22
C ILE A 87 -4.37 -5.19 -6.69
N LYS A 88 -4.59 -5.45 -5.41
CA LYS A 88 -4.27 -6.73 -4.78
C LYS A 88 -4.99 -7.93 -5.42
N PRO A 89 -6.33 -7.92 -5.61
CA PRO A 89 -7.00 -9.03 -6.31
C PRO A 89 -6.63 -9.10 -7.80
N ALA A 90 -6.42 -7.96 -8.47
CA ALA A 90 -5.94 -7.95 -9.86
C ALA A 90 -4.58 -8.65 -10.00
N LEU A 91 -3.61 -8.33 -9.13
CA LEU A 91 -2.31 -9.01 -9.06
C LEU A 91 -2.47 -10.51 -8.77
N GLY A 92 -3.39 -10.89 -7.86
CA GLY A 92 -3.70 -12.28 -7.59
C GLY A 92 -4.23 -13.04 -8.82
N CYS A 93 -5.12 -12.40 -9.60
CA CYS A 93 -5.61 -12.95 -10.86
C CYS A 93 -4.50 -13.07 -11.90
N ILE A 94 -3.68 -12.03 -12.07
CA ILE A 94 -2.54 -12.04 -13.00
C ILE A 94 -1.56 -13.17 -12.64
N CYS A 95 -1.21 -13.33 -11.36
CA CYS A 95 -0.36 -14.43 -10.89
C CYS A 95 -0.96 -15.81 -11.13
N LYS A 96 -2.30 -15.96 -11.06
CA LYS A 96 -2.99 -17.22 -11.41
C LYS A 96 -2.94 -17.49 -12.92
N LEU A 97 -3.11 -16.47 -13.75
CA LEU A 97 -2.99 -16.54 -15.21
C LEU A 97 -1.55 -16.88 -15.64
N LEU A 98 -0.55 -16.34 -14.95
CA LEU A 98 0.87 -16.58 -15.23
C LEU A 98 1.39 -17.90 -14.66
N ARG A 99 0.63 -18.62 -13.82
CA ARG A 99 1.05 -19.95 -13.36
C ARG A 99 0.90 -20.94 -14.52
N PRO A 100 1.99 -21.44 -15.12
CA PRO A 100 1.87 -22.47 -16.14
C PRO A 100 1.19 -23.69 -15.51
N LYS A 101 0.13 -24.20 -16.14
CA LYS A 101 -0.44 -25.52 -15.82
C LYS A 101 0.72 -26.51 -15.83
N ARG A 102 1.19 -26.92 -14.65
CA ARG A 102 2.11 -28.04 -14.50
C ARG A 102 1.36 -29.24 -15.07
N LYS A 103 1.70 -29.63 -16.30
CA LYS A 103 1.12 -30.79 -16.98
C LYS A 103 1.34 -31.99 -16.05
N SER A 104 0.25 -32.49 -15.46
CA SER A 104 0.22 -33.83 -14.88
C SER A 104 0.46 -34.80 -16.03
N LYS A 105 1.71 -35.22 -16.22
CA LYS A 105 2.04 -36.47 -16.88
C LYS A 105 2.24 -37.48 -15.76
N SER A 106 1.24 -38.30 -15.50
CA SER A 106 1.46 -39.67 -15.02
C SER A 106 0.74 -40.55 -16.03
N LYS A 107 1.53 -41.32 -16.77
CA LYS A 107 1.09 -42.35 -17.69
C LYS A 107 1.26 -43.69 -16.97
#